data_AF-A0A6P4XLF6-F1
#
_entry.id   AF-A0A6P4XLF6-F1
#
_cell.length_a   1.000
_cell.length_b   1.000
_cell.length_c   1.000
_cell.angle_alpha   90.00
_cell.angle_beta   90.00
_cell.angle_gamma   90.00
#
_symmetry.space_group_name_H-M   'P 1'
#
loop_
_entity.id
_entity.type
_entity.pdbx_description
1 polymer ?
#
loop_
_entity_poly.entity_id
_entity_poly.type
_entity_poly.pdbx_seq_one_letter_code
_entity_poly.pdbx_strand_id
1 'polypeptide(L)'
;MDFEKNFAELDKSGDGTIDSSELKTFLELSGLNPNVSDQFVERIKTKCDVNSDGKLTKVEAEKISQVCQEIKGLVELFKEYDKDGSMTMSYKEMRKKAGSFLREQGDKYGGGKVRDLLDHWDGDKDKEMTLGEFLEIIFGERF
;
A
#
# COMPACT_ATOMS: atom_id res chain seq x y z
N MET A 1 19.41 8.21 4.11
CA MET A 1 18.16 7.84 3.43
C MET A 1 17.99 8.81 2.29
N ASP A 2 18.06 8.35 1.05
CA ASP A 2 17.98 9.21 -0.14
C ASP A 2 16.52 9.50 -0.51
N PHE A 3 15.76 10.14 0.40
CA PHE A 3 14.37 10.54 0.14
C PHE A 3 14.25 11.50 -1.04
N GLU A 4 15.29 12.31 -1.32
CA GLU A 4 15.37 13.14 -2.52
C GLU A 4 15.44 12.33 -3.82
N LYS A 5 16.10 11.16 -3.81
CA LYS A 5 16.12 10.27 -4.99
C LYS A 5 14.77 9.63 -5.21
N ASN A 6 14.15 9.11 -4.15
CA ASN A 6 12.81 8.53 -4.24
C ASN A 6 11.79 9.59 -4.68
N PHE A 7 11.90 10.82 -4.18
CA PHE A 7 11.07 11.94 -4.62
C PHE A 7 11.29 12.24 -6.11
N ALA A 8 12.55 12.32 -6.57
CA ALA A 8 12.86 12.53 -7.99
C ALA A 8 12.42 11.35 -8.88
N GLU A 9 12.33 10.14 -8.34
CA GLU A 9 11.76 9.00 -9.08
C GLU A 9 10.24 9.11 -9.25
N LEU A 10 9.57 9.73 -8.28
CA LEU A 10 8.12 9.98 -8.25
C LEU A 10 7.74 11.21 -9.09
N ASP A 11 8.47 12.31 -8.93
CA ASP A 11 8.31 13.60 -9.63
C ASP A 11 8.77 13.45 -11.08
N LYS A 12 7.92 12.85 -11.91
CA LYS A 12 8.21 12.62 -13.34
C LYS A 12 8.11 13.92 -14.13
N SER A 13 7.22 14.82 -13.71
CA SER A 13 7.02 16.11 -14.33
C SER A 13 8.18 17.08 -14.06
N GLY A 14 8.90 16.89 -12.94
CA GLY A 14 9.99 17.76 -12.50
C GLY A 14 9.48 19.10 -11.97
N ASP A 15 8.21 19.20 -11.60
CA ASP A 15 7.58 20.43 -11.14
C ASP A 15 7.83 20.69 -9.64
N GLY A 16 8.45 19.73 -8.95
CA GLY A 16 8.78 19.80 -7.54
C GLY A 16 7.63 19.41 -6.61
N THR A 17 6.53 18.89 -7.16
CA THR A 17 5.38 18.37 -6.43
C THR A 17 4.97 16.99 -6.93
N ILE A 18 4.40 16.15 -6.06
CA ILE A 18 3.83 14.85 -6.46
C ILE A 18 2.32 14.97 -6.56
N ASP A 19 1.78 14.82 -7.77
CA ASP A 19 0.34 14.78 -7.98
C ASP A 19 -0.21 13.35 -7.91
N SER A 20 -1.54 13.22 -7.86
CA SER A 20 -2.23 11.93 -7.76
C SER A 20 -1.88 11.00 -8.94
N SER A 21 -1.64 11.55 -10.12
CA SER A 21 -1.29 10.80 -11.34
C SER A 21 0.13 10.23 -11.25
N GLU A 22 1.09 10.99 -10.72
CA GLU A 22 2.46 10.54 -10.49
C GLU A 22 2.51 9.47 -9.40
N LEU A 23 1.76 9.65 -8.32
CA LEU A 23 1.57 8.63 -7.29
C LEU A 23 0.96 7.35 -7.87
N LYS A 24 -0.10 7.47 -8.67
CA LYS A 24 -0.75 6.33 -9.33
C LYS A 24 0.23 5.57 -10.23
N THR A 25 0.96 6.32 -11.07
CA THR A 25 2.01 5.75 -11.94
C THR A 25 3.06 5.00 -11.14
N PHE A 26 3.48 5.53 -9.99
CA PHE A 26 4.44 4.84 -9.12
C PHE A 26 3.89 3.57 -8.50
N LEU A 27 2.63 3.58 -8.06
CA LEU A 27 1.96 2.40 -7.54
C LEU A 27 1.92 1.33 -8.64
N GLU A 28 1.53 1.70 -9.86
CA GLU A 28 1.56 0.83 -11.05
C GLU A 28 2.95 0.24 -11.30
N LEU A 29 4.00 1.08 -11.30
CA LEU A 29 5.39 0.64 -11.48
C LEU A 29 5.89 -0.26 -10.35
N SER A 30 5.37 -0.08 -9.13
CA SER A 30 5.72 -0.93 -7.98
C SER A 30 5.09 -2.32 -8.08
N GLY A 31 4.20 -2.54 -9.06
CA GLY A 31 3.50 -3.80 -9.30
C GLY A 31 2.05 -3.78 -8.85
N LEU A 32 1.51 -2.62 -8.47
CA LEU A 32 0.08 -2.42 -8.34
C LEU A 32 -0.50 -2.11 -9.71
N ASN A 33 -0.55 -3.11 -10.59
CA ASN A 33 -1.27 -3.04 -11.87
C ASN A 33 -2.71 -2.48 -11.64
N PRO A 34 -3.41 -1.93 -12.64
CA PRO A 34 -4.33 -0.76 -12.57
C PRO A 34 -5.59 -0.84 -11.68
N ASN A 35 -5.70 -1.80 -10.78
CA ASN A 35 -6.77 -1.96 -9.80
C ASN A 35 -6.62 -1.04 -8.57
N VAL A 36 -5.75 -0.04 -8.61
CA VAL A 36 -5.68 0.97 -7.53
C VAL A 36 -6.78 2.01 -7.76
N SER A 37 -7.78 1.99 -6.89
CA SER A 37 -8.85 2.99 -6.87
C SER A 37 -8.29 4.39 -6.64
N ASP A 38 -8.83 5.41 -7.31
CA ASP A 38 -8.42 6.81 -7.12
C ASP A 38 -8.63 7.26 -5.65
N GLN A 39 -9.61 6.67 -4.94
CA GLN A 39 -9.79 6.84 -3.50
C GLN A 39 -8.57 6.41 -2.67
N PHE A 40 -7.92 5.31 -3.04
CA PHE A 40 -6.72 4.86 -2.34
C PHE A 40 -5.56 5.83 -2.59
N VAL A 41 -5.39 6.27 -3.83
CA VAL A 41 -4.38 7.28 -4.20
C VAL A 41 -4.59 8.57 -3.40
N GLU A 42 -5.83 9.05 -3.30
CA GLU A 42 -6.17 10.25 -2.53
C GLU A 42 -5.92 10.07 -1.03
N ARG A 43 -6.18 8.88 -0.48
CA ARG A 43 -5.82 8.55 0.91
C ARG A 43 -4.31 8.58 1.14
N ILE A 44 -3.52 7.99 0.24
CA ILE A 44 -2.06 8.04 0.32
C ILE A 44 -1.59 9.49 0.24
N LYS A 45 -2.14 10.27 -0.68
CA LYS A 45 -1.85 11.70 -0.82
C LYS A 45 -2.12 12.43 0.49
N THR A 46 -3.31 12.28 1.05
CA THR A 46 -3.71 12.91 2.33
C THR A 46 -2.82 12.47 3.50
N LYS A 47 -2.38 11.20 3.51
CA LYS A 47 -1.50 10.66 4.56
C LYS A 47 -0.07 11.21 4.46
N CYS A 48 0.36 11.56 3.25
CA CYS A 48 1.66 12.16 2.98
C CYS A 48 1.66 13.68 3.11
N ASP A 49 0.51 14.32 2.86
CA ASP A 49 0.27 15.76 2.94
C ASP A 49 0.17 16.21 4.40
N VAL A 50 1.32 16.38 5.04
CA VAL A 50 1.42 16.74 6.47
C VAL A 50 0.99 18.18 6.70
N ASN A 51 1.24 19.08 5.73
CA ASN A 51 0.89 20.48 5.85
C ASN A 51 -0.56 20.80 5.42
N SER A 52 -1.24 19.82 4.80
CA SER A 52 -2.61 19.91 4.26
C SER A 52 -2.80 21.03 3.23
N ASP A 53 -1.76 21.37 2.45
CA ASP A 53 -1.83 22.34 1.34
C ASP A 53 -2.35 21.71 0.05
N GLY A 54 -2.56 20.39 0.04
CA GLY A 54 -3.05 19.65 -1.12
C GLY A 54 -1.96 19.32 -2.13
N LYS A 55 -0.70 19.61 -1.80
CA LYS A 55 0.48 19.37 -2.65
C LYS A 55 1.51 18.59 -1.88
N LEU A 56 2.07 17.57 -2.53
CA LEU A 56 3.14 16.78 -1.96
C LEU A 56 4.47 17.35 -2.40
N THR A 57 5.09 18.15 -1.55
CA THR A 57 6.32 18.87 -1.88
C THR A 57 7.56 18.14 -1.33
N LYS A 58 8.74 18.69 -1.62
CA LYS A 58 9.99 18.22 -1.00
C LYS A 58 9.97 18.25 0.54
N VAL A 59 9.15 19.11 1.15
CA VAL A 59 8.98 19.16 2.60
C VAL A 59 8.39 17.85 3.12
N GLU A 60 7.54 17.20 2.33
CA GLU A 60 6.93 15.91 2.65
C GLU A 60 7.68 14.73 2.02
N ALA A 61 8.78 14.95 1.30
CA ALA A 61 9.56 13.89 0.65
C ALA A 61 9.94 12.75 1.60
N GLU A 62 10.29 13.07 2.85
CA GLU A 62 10.56 12.05 3.85
C GLU A 62 9.32 11.19 4.13
N LYS A 63 8.16 11.84 4.31
CA LYS A 63 6.90 11.15 4.61
C LYS A 63 6.42 10.32 3.43
N ILE A 64 6.49 10.88 2.23
CA ILE A 64 6.19 10.22 0.96
C ILE A 64 7.08 9.00 0.81
N SER A 65 8.39 9.15 0.99
CA SER A 65 9.35 8.04 0.89
C SER A 65 9.03 6.94 1.91
N GLN A 66 8.69 7.28 3.16
CA GLN A 66 8.31 6.29 4.17
C GLN A 66 7.06 5.50 3.75
N VAL A 67 6.02 6.19 3.28
CA VAL A 67 4.76 5.55 2.85
C VAL A 67 4.98 4.71 1.59
N CYS A 68 5.73 5.20 0.61
CA CYS A 68 6.08 4.46 -0.60
C CYS A 68 6.92 3.21 -0.29
N GLN A 69 7.89 3.29 0.63
CA GLN A 69 8.68 2.13 1.06
C GLN A 69 7.81 1.10 1.79
N GLU A 70 6.86 1.57 2.61
CA GLU A 70 5.90 0.70 3.28
C GLU A 70 5.01 -0.05 2.30
N ILE A 71 4.48 0.66 1.29
CA ILE A 71 3.69 0.06 0.22
C ILE A 71 4.55 -0.96 -0.54
N LYS A 72 5.77 -0.61 -0.97
CA LYS A 72 6.67 -1.54 -1.67
C LYS A 72 6.91 -2.83 -0.88
N GLY A 73 7.22 -2.73 0.41
CA GLY A 73 7.41 -3.91 1.24
C GLY A 73 6.15 -4.78 1.36
N LEU A 74 4.97 -4.17 1.45
CA LEU A 74 3.69 -4.89 1.46
C LEU A 74 3.38 -5.55 0.11
N VAL A 75 3.71 -4.90 -1.01
CA VAL A 75 3.58 -5.46 -2.36
C VAL A 75 4.52 -6.64 -2.55
N GLU A 76 5.76 -6.55 -2.08
CA GLU A 76 6.73 -7.66 -2.14
C GLU A 76 6.27 -8.84 -1.28
N LEU A 77 5.75 -8.58 -0.08
CA LEU A 77 5.15 -9.62 0.77
C LEU A 77 3.95 -10.29 0.08
N PHE A 78 3.06 -9.50 -0.52
CA PHE A 78 1.93 -10.02 -1.28
C PHE A 78 2.40 -10.91 -2.43
N LYS A 79 3.39 -10.47 -3.21
CA LYS A 79 4.00 -11.26 -4.29
C LYS A 79 4.67 -12.54 -3.79
N GLU A 80 5.19 -12.56 -2.57
CA GLU A 80 5.72 -13.79 -1.96
C GLU A 80 4.60 -14.78 -1.60
N TYR A 81 3.41 -14.26 -1.29
CA TYR A 81 2.23 -15.04 -0.92
C TYR A 81 1.45 -15.54 -2.13
N ASP A 82 1.33 -14.73 -3.17
CA ASP A 82 0.78 -15.06 -4.49
C ASP A 82 1.71 -16.06 -5.22
N LYS A 83 1.50 -17.35 -4.95
CA LYS A 83 2.37 -18.42 -5.46
C LYS A 83 2.09 -18.74 -6.92
N ASP A 84 0.87 -18.52 -7.38
CA ASP A 84 0.44 -18.84 -8.73
C ASP A 84 0.54 -17.64 -9.69
N GLY A 85 0.82 -16.44 -9.18
CA GLY A 85 1.00 -15.23 -9.98
C GLY A 85 -0.34 -14.67 -10.48
N SER A 86 -1.43 -15.01 -9.79
CA SER A 86 -2.79 -14.53 -10.10
C SER A 86 -2.97 -13.04 -9.81
N MET A 87 -2.02 -12.43 -9.08
CA MET A 87 -2.15 -11.09 -8.48
C MET A 87 -3.33 -10.99 -7.51
N THR A 88 -3.84 -12.12 -7.03
CA THR A 88 -4.84 -12.24 -5.98
C THR A 88 -4.32 -13.20 -4.89
N MET A 89 -4.91 -13.13 -3.70
CA MET A 89 -4.66 -14.10 -2.64
C MET A 89 -5.96 -14.78 -2.27
N SER A 90 -5.96 -16.10 -2.28
CA SER A 90 -7.07 -16.89 -1.73
C SER A 90 -7.08 -16.84 -0.20
N TYR A 91 -8.22 -17.17 0.42
CA TYR A 91 -8.33 -17.30 1.88
C TYR A 91 -7.26 -18.24 2.46
N LYS A 92 -6.90 -19.31 1.74
CA LYS A 92 -5.91 -20.30 2.20
C LYS A 92 -4.50 -19.74 2.21
N GLU A 93 -4.11 -19.03 1.15
CA GLU A 93 -2.80 -18.38 1.05
C GLU A 93 -2.66 -17.30 2.10
N MET A 94 -3.69 -16.44 2.20
CA MET A 94 -3.71 -15.39 3.19
C MET A 94 -3.69 -15.96 4.60
N ARG A 95 -4.57 -16.89 4.99
CA ARG A 95 -4.58 -17.46 6.35
C ARG A 95 -3.26 -18.11 6.74
N LYS A 96 -2.60 -18.80 5.80
CA LYS A 96 -1.33 -19.50 6.05
C LYS A 96 -0.20 -18.52 6.32
N LYS A 97 -0.18 -17.38 5.64
CA LYS A 97 0.89 -16.38 5.72
C LYS A 97 0.58 -15.20 6.63
N ALA A 98 -0.69 -14.85 6.83
CA ALA A 98 -1.17 -13.85 7.78
C ALA A 98 -0.73 -14.16 9.21
N GLY A 99 -0.61 -15.44 9.59
CA GLY A 99 -0.05 -15.84 10.88
C GLY A 99 1.43 -15.46 11.05
N SER A 100 2.25 -15.60 10.00
CA SER A 100 3.65 -15.13 9.99
C SER A 100 3.73 -13.61 9.93
N PHE A 101 2.91 -12.99 9.08
CA PHE A 101 2.77 -11.53 8.99
C PHE A 101 2.40 -10.91 10.34
N LEU A 102 1.46 -11.50 11.09
CA LEU A 102 1.12 -11.11 12.47
C LEU A 102 2.32 -11.15 13.41
N ARG A 103 3.16 -12.18 13.28
CA ARG A 103 4.32 -12.35 14.16
C ARG A 103 5.43 -11.35 13.83
N GLU A 104 5.61 -11.05 12.56
CA GLU A 104 6.71 -10.20 12.07
C GLU A 104 6.32 -8.71 12.03
N GLN A 105 5.05 -8.39 11.77
CA GLN A 105 4.54 -7.04 11.58
C GLN A 105 3.42 -6.66 12.57
N GLY A 106 3.07 -7.53 13.51
CA GLY A 106 2.02 -7.29 14.50
C GLY A 106 2.26 -6.09 15.42
N ASP A 107 3.52 -5.72 15.65
CA ASP A 107 3.89 -4.50 16.40
C ASP A 107 3.58 -3.23 15.57
N LYS A 108 3.67 -3.34 14.23
CA LYS A 108 3.53 -2.23 13.28
C LYS A 108 2.08 -1.98 12.86
N TYR A 109 1.33 -3.04 12.54
CA TYR A 109 -0.05 -2.93 12.06
C TYR A 109 -1.09 -3.34 13.11
N GLY A 110 -0.67 -3.94 14.24
CA GLY A 110 -1.57 -4.37 15.30
C GLY A 110 -2.39 -5.62 14.94
N GLY A 111 -2.85 -6.35 15.97
CA GLY A 111 -3.69 -7.53 15.78
C GLY A 111 -5.05 -7.24 15.13
N GLY A 112 -5.54 -6.00 15.20
CA GLY A 112 -6.81 -5.55 14.60
C GLY A 112 -6.81 -5.63 13.08
N LYS A 113 -5.74 -5.17 12.42
CA LYS A 113 -5.64 -5.16 10.95
C LYS A 113 -5.73 -6.56 10.35
N VAL A 114 -5.22 -7.57 11.03
CA VAL A 114 -5.31 -8.95 10.54
C VAL A 114 -6.69 -9.54 10.77
N ARG A 115 -7.38 -9.12 11.82
CA ARG A 115 -8.79 -9.44 11.95
C ARG A 115 -9.57 -8.84 10.78
N ASP A 116 -9.35 -7.57 10.43
CA ASP A 116 -10.00 -6.93 9.28
C ASP A 116 -9.67 -7.65 7.96
N LEU A 117 -8.40 -8.10 7.82
CA LEU A 117 -8.01 -8.90 6.69
C LEU A 117 -8.77 -10.22 6.64
N LEU A 118 -8.90 -10.94 7.76
CA LEU A 118 -9.65 -12.20 7.79
C LEU A 118 -11.16 -11.99 7.62
N ASP A 119 -11.68 -10.85 8.08
CA ASP A 119 -13.08 -10.43 7.96
C ASP A 119 -13.48 -10.13 6.51
N HIS A 120 -12.52 -9.73 5.67
CA HIS A 120 -12.73 -9.54 4.23
C HIS A 120 -13.43 -10.73 3.55
N TRP A 121 -13.13 -11.94 4.00
CA TRP A 121 -13.73 -13.16 3.47
C TRP A 121 -15.12 -13.45 4.05
N ASP A 122 -15.48 -12.94 5.24
CA ASP A 122 -16.79 -13.14 5.91
C ASP A 122 -17.38 -14.57 5.79
N GLY A 123 -16.52 -15.58 5.81
CA GLY A 123 -16.90 -17.00 5.64
C GLY A 123 -16.98 -17.51 4.20
N ASP A 124 -16.95 -16.65 3.18
CA ASP A 124 -16.71 -17.00 1.78
C ASP A 124 -15.23 -17.34 1.59
N LYS A 125 -14.93 -18.59 1.26
CA LYS A 125 -13.55 -19.09 1.08
C LYS A 125 -13.11 -19.10 -0.37
N ASP A 126 -14.01 -18.78 -1.29
CA ASP A 126 -13.79 -18.69 -2.73
C ASP A 126 -13.54 -17.24 -3.16
N LYS A 127 -13.91 -16.27 -2.32
CA LYS A 127 -13.50 -14.87 -2.50
C LYS A 127 -11.98 -14.77 -2.56
N GLU A 128 -11.47 -13.99 -3.50
CA GLU A 128 -10.06 -13.67 -3.61
C GLU A 128 -9.84 -12.21 -3.23
N MET A 129 -8.70 -11.94 -2.59
CA MET A 129 -8.31 -10.59 -2.20
C MET A 129 -7.29 -10.06 -3.20
N THR A 130 -7.59 -8.93 -3.82
CA THR A 130 -6.62 -8.23 -4.65
C THR A 130 -5.58 -7.50 -3.80
N LEU A 131 -4.43 -7.18 -4.40
CA LEU A 131 -3.40 -6.37 -3.76
C LEU A 131 -3.94 -4.98 -3.33
N GLY A 132 -4.85 -4.39 -4.12
CA GLY A 132 -5.53 -3.15 -3.77
C GLY A 132 -6.32 -3.28 -2.47
N GLU A 133 -7.18 -4.29 -2.36
CA GLU A 133 -7.97 -4.55 -1.14
C GLU A 133 -7.10 -4.87 0.07
N PHE A 134 -6.02 -5.63 -0.11
CA PHE A 134 -5.04 -5.89 0.94
C PHE A 134 -4.44 -4.59 1.49
N LEU A 135 -3.99 -3.70 0.60
CA LEU A 135 -3.46 -2.40 1.00
C LEU A 135 -4.54 -1.52 1.63
N GLU A 136 -5.76 -1.52 1.11
CA GLU A 136 -6.86 -0.75 1.70
C GLU A 136 -7.18 -1.19 3.12
N ILE A 137 -7.06 -2.47 3.45
CA ILE A 137 -7.29 -2.97 4.80
C ILE A 137 -6.12 -2.66 5.72
N ILE A 138 -4.88 -2.85 5.26
CA ILE A 138 -3.66 -2.57 6.04
C ILE A 138 -3.45 -1.07 6.28
N PHE A 139 -3.74 -0.23 5.27
CA PHE A 139 -3.68 1.23 5.37
C PHE A 139 -4.99 1.84 5.89
N GLY A 140 -6.10 1.11 5.81
CA GLY A 140 -7.42 1.52 6.29
C GLY A 140 -7.50 1.49 7.80
N GLU A 141 -8.19 2.45 8.38
CA GLU A 141 -8.27 2.78 9.82
C GLU A 141 -6.97 3.33 10.44
N ARG A 142 -6.52 4.48 9.91
CA ARG A 142 -6.21 5.61 10.80
C ARG A 142 -7.39 6.57 10.74
N PHE A 143 -8.36 6.39 11.63
CA PHE A 143 -9.37 7.40 11.94
C PHE A 143 -9.48 7.51 13.45
#